data_AF-A0A1S3TEB9-F1
#
_entry.id   AF-A0A1S3TEB9-F1
#
_cell.length_a   1.000
_cell.length_b   1.000
_cell.length_c   1.000
_cell.angle_alpha   90.00
_cell.angle_beta   90.00
_cell.angle_gamma   90.00
#
_symmetry.space_group_name_H-M   'P 1'
#
loop_
_entity.id
_entity.type
_entity.pdbx_description
1 polymer ?
#
loop_
_entity_poly.entity_id
_entity_poly.type
_entity_poly.pdbx_seq_one_letter_code
_entity_poly.pdbx_strand_id
1 'polypeptide(L)'
;MFSYTQNEELGNQVHSLSYHLSLPRTSSEMFSMDNLLQFNDSVPCKIRAKSGFATHPRSIAERVRRTRISERIRKLQELVPNMEKQTSTTEMLDLAVDHIKNLQNQFKNLSERRAKCKCINMQKPETDKIA
;
A
#
# COMPACT_ATOMS: atom_id res chain seq x y z
N MET A 1 -19.75 62.94 -3.56
CA MET A 1 -20.02 63.20 -2.13
C MET A 1 -19.79 61.88 -1.41
N PHE A 2 -18.82 61.67 -0.52
CA PHE A 2 -18.23 62.55 0.48
C PHE A 2 -16.73 62.27 0.70
N SER A 3 -16.09 63.28 1.26
CA SER A 3 -14.66 63.48 1.47
C SER A 3 -14.10 62.79 2.71
N TYR A 4 -12.80 62.49 2.63
CA TYR A 4 -11.73 62.42 3.64
C TYR A 4 -12.04 62.51 5.14
N THR A 5 -11.36 61.63 5.90
CA THR A 5 -10.55 62.01 7.08
C THR A 5 -9.28 61.16 7.13
N GLN A 6 -8.13 61.85 7.14
CA GLN A 6 -6.79 61.33 7.47
C GLN A 6 -6.72 60.96 8.95
N ASN A 7 -5.85 60.02 9.31
CA ASN A 7 -4.93 60.16 10.44
C ASN A 7 -3.74 59.21 10.25
N GLU A 8 -2.57 59.81 10.13
CA GLU A 8 -1.24 59.19 10.22
C GLU A 8 -1.05 58.50 11.58
N GLU A 9 -0.30 57.39 11.62
CA GLU A 9 0.94 57.41 12.38
C GLU A 9 1.89 56.27 11.98
N LEU A 10 3.16 56.59 12.17
CA LEU A 10 4.37 56.07 11.57
C LEU A 10 4.91 54.86 12.35
N GLY A 11 5.44 53.85 11.66
CA GLY A 11 6.11 52.75 12.35
C GLY A 11 6.58 51.60 11.47
N ASN A 12 7.39 51.88 10.44
CA ASN A 12 8.10 50.86 9.68
C ASN A 12 9.07 50.08 10.59
N GLN A 13 8.72 48.84 10.95
CA GLN A 13 9.69 47.88 11.49
C GLN A 13 9.79 46.68 10.54
N VAL A 14 10.63 46.83 9.53
CA VAL A 14 11.07 45.73 8.66
C VAL A 14 11.93 44.81 9.53
N HIS A 15 11.38 43.67 9.95
CA HIS A 15 12.15 42.62 10.61
C HIS A 15 13.14 42.02 9.60
N SER A 16 14.36 42.53 9.62
CA SER A 16 15.51 41.98 8.92
C SER A 16 15.87 40.62 9.54
N LEU A 17 15.46 39.53 8.90
CA LEU A 17 15.95 38.19 9.22
C LEU A 17 17.42 38.09 8.80
N SER A 18 18.32 38.26 9.77
CA SER A 18 19.75 38.34 9.50
C SER A 18 20.57 37.45 10.45
N TYR A 19 21.02 36.32 9.88
CA TYR A 19 22.30 35.62 10.08
C TYR A 19 22.71 35.15 11.50
N HIS A 20 22.35 33.90 11.87
CA HIS A 20 22.97 33.17 12.98
C HIS A 20 24.01 32.11 12.55
N LEU A 21 24.67 32.28 11.40
CA LEU A 21 25.69 31.33 10.89
C LEU A 21 27.14 31.75 11.19
N SER A 22 27.39 32.48 12.27
CA SER A 22 28.76 32.83 12.69
C SER A 22 29.28 31.83 13.72
N LEU A 23 30.48 31.26 13.50
CA LEU A 23 31.18 30.49 14.52
C LEU A 23 31.72 31.43 15.62
N PRO A 24 31.63 31.03 16.91
CA PRO A 24 32.14 31.81 18.03
C PRO A 24 33.66 31.97 17.90
N ARG A 25 34.15 33.20 18.08
CA ARG A 25 35.54 33.57 17.79
C ARG A 25 36.40 33.67 19.05
N THR A 26 35.84 33.38 20.22
CA THR A 26 36.54 33.49 21.52
C THR A 26 36.21 32.32 22.46
N SER A 27 37.16 31.92 23.30
CA SER A 27 37.02 30.78 24.24
C SER A 27 35.96 31.00 25.33
N SER A 28 35.63 32.27 25.65
CA SER A 28 34.57 32.63 26.61
C SER A 28 33.16 32.36 26.07
N GLU A 29 32.97 32.52 24.75
CA GLU A 29 31.70 32.22 24.07
C GLU A 29 31.43 30.72 23.94
N MET A 30 32.50 29.90 23.84
CA MET A 30 32.37 28.44 23.81
C MET A 30 31.78 27.89 25.12
N PHE A 31 32.22 28.40 26.28
CA PHE A 31 31.77 27.92 27.59
C PHE A 31 30.30 28.26 27.89
N SER A 32 29.78 29.34 27.27
CA SER A 32 28.38 29.78 27.44
C SER A 32 27.41 29.01 26.55
N MET A 33 27.90 28.30 25.54
CA MET A 33 27.09 27.45 24.65
C MET A 33 26.92 26.02 25.21
N ASP A 34 27.81 25.57 26.11
CA ASP A 34 27.71 24.26 26.75
C ASP A 34 26.49 24.14 27.69
N ASN A 35 26.02 25.25 28.25
CA ASN A 35 24.82 25.27 29.10
C ASN A 35 23.49 25.24 28.29
N LEU A 36 23.56 25.29 26.96
CA LEU A 36 22.40 25.13 26.06
C LEU A 36 22.23 23.68 25.58
N LEU A 37 23.18 22.78 25.87
CA LEU A 37 23.04 21.35 25.61
C LEU A 37 22.27 20.60 26.72
N GLN A 38 21.94 21.29 27.82
CA GLN A 38 21.12 20.77 28.92
C GLN A 38 19.62 21.09 28.73
N PHE A 39 19.12 21.18 27.49
CA PHE A 39 17.68 21.20 27.25
C PHE A 39 17.22 19.83 26.76
N ASN A 40 16.62 19.06 27.67
CA ASN A 40 15.95 17.78 27.40
C ASN A 40 14.64 17.91 26.59
N ASP A 41 14.41 19.04 25.94
CA ASP A 41 13.16 19.35 25.24
C ASP A 41 13.30 19.32 23.70
N SER A 42 14.29 18.61 23.16
CA SER A 42 14.21 18.23 21.75
C SER A 42 13.06 17.25 21.60
N VAL A 43 11.90 17.74 21.14
CA VAL A 43 10.82 16.90 20.63
C VAL A 43 11.47 15.84 19.75
N PRO A 44 11.29 14.53 20.01
CA PRO A 44 11.85 13.50 19.17
C PRO A 44 11.45 13.82 17.74
N CYS A 45 12.43 14.22 16.93
CA CYS A 45 12.19 14.48 15.53
C CYS A 45 11.93 13.11 14.93
N LYS A 46 10.67 12.66 14.98
CA LYS A 46 10.21 11.40 14.39
C LYS A 46 10.60 11.52 12.94
N ILE A 47 11.63 10.77 12.56
CA ILE A 47 12.13 10.68 11.18
C ILE A 47 10.90 10.61 10.30
N ARG A 48 10.64 11.69 9.55
CA ARG A 48 9.48 11.76 8.67
C ARG A 48 9.64 10.60 7.71
N ALA A 49 8.68 9.68 7.71
CA ALA A 49 8.69 8.61 6.72
C ALA A 49 8.78 9.23 5.32
N LYS A 50 9.54 8.60 4.41
CA LYS A 50 9.69 9.07 3.03
C LYS A 50 8.30 9.37 2.43
N SER A 51 8.23 10.37 1.53
CA SER A 51 7.00 10.71 0.83
C SER A 51 6.37 9.44 0.23
N GLY A 52 5.10 9.16 0.56
CA GLY A 52 4.37 7.96 0.11
C GLY A 52 4.34 6.77 1.09
N PHE A 53 5.04 6.85 2.23
CA PHE A 53 5.00 5.80 3.26
C PHE A 53 3.92 6.07 4.30
N ALA A 54 2.99 5.13 4.43
CA ALA A 54 1.94 5.18 5.44
C ALA A 54 2.53 4.88 6.81
N THR A 55 2.43 5.83 7.74
CA THR A 55 2.89 5.67 9.13
C THR A 55 1.78 5.21 10.08
N HIS A 56 0.52 5.40 9.70
CA HIS A 56 -0.63 5.02 10.54
C HIS A 56 -0.93 3.51 10.42
N PRO A 57 -1.13 2.78 11.53
CA PRO A 57 -1.37 1.32 11.52
C PRO A 57 -2.50 0.89 10.58
N ARG A 58 -3.63 1.63 10.57
CA ARG A 58 -4.76 1.39 9.66
C ARG A 58 -4.35 1.42 8.17
N SER A 59 -3.53 2.37 7.79
CA SER A 59 -3.10 2.54 6.40
C SER A 59 -2.11 1.46 5.98
N ILE A 60 -1.28 0.98 6.91
CA ILE A 60 -0.41 -0.19 6.68
C ILE A 60 -1.26 -1.45 6.49
N ALA A 61 -2.24 -1.68 7.37
CA ALA A 61 -3.15 -2.83 7.27
C ALA A 61 -3.92 -2.85 5.94
N GLU A 62 -4.44 -1.69 5.52
CA GLU A 62 -5.16 -1.59 4.24
C GLU A 62 -4.25 -1.85 3.03
N ARG A 63 -3.00 -1.36 3.05
CA ARG A 63 -2.03 -1.67 1.99
C ARG A 63 -1.80 -3.17 1.89
N VAL A 64 -1.55 -3.84 3.02
CA VAL A 64 -1.36 -5.30 3.06
C VAL A 64 -2.60 -6.02 2.52
N ARG A 65 -3.80 -5.58 2.87
CA ARG A 65 -5.05 -6.14 2.34
C ARG A 65 -5.14 -5.99 0.81
N ARG A 66 -4.85 -4.80 0.28
CA ARG A 66 -4.86 -4.53 -1.18
C ARG A 66 -3.85 -5.39 -1.92
N THR A 67 -2.62 -5.50 -1.39
CA THR A 67 -1.59 -6.37 -1.99
C THR A 67 -2.05 -7.81 -2.07
N ARG A 68 -2.63 -8.37 -0.99
CA ARG A 68 -3.19 -9.73 -0.99
C ARG A 68 -4.31 -9.92 -2.02
N ILE A 69 -5.14 -8.90 -2.23
CA ILE A 69 -6.20 -8.95 -3.25
C ILE A 69 -5.57 -8.96 -4.65
N SER A 70 -4.65 -8.05 -4.95
CA SER A 70 -3.96 -8.00 -6.24
C SER A 70 -3.22 -9.30 -6.56
N GLU A 71 -2.55 -9.91 -5.57
CA GLU A 71 -1.91 -11.21 -5.74
C GLU A 71 -2.90 -12.32 -6.10
N ARG A 72 -4.08 -12.34 -5.47
CA ARG A 72 -5.13 -13.32 -5.78
C ARG A 72 -5.73 -13.10 -7.17
N ILE A 73 -5.92 -11.85 -7.59
CA ILE A 73 -6.37 -11.54 -8.95
C ILE A 73 -5.34 -11.99 -9.98
N ARG A 74 -4.04 -11.75 -9.75
CA ARG A 74 -2.98 -12.24 -10.66
C ARG A 74 -2.97 -13.76 -10.78
N LYS A 75 -3.08 -14.48 -9.65
CA LYS A 75 -3.20 -15.95 -9.67
C LYS A 75 -4.45 -16.42 -10.42
N LEU A 76 -5.56 -15.68 -10.32
CA LEU A 76 -6.79 -16.01 -11.05
C LEU A 76 -6.58 -15.89 -12.58
N GLN A 77 -5.85 -14.88 -13.03
CA GLN A 77 -5.52 -14.69 -14.46
C GLN A 77 -4.73 -15.86 -15.06
N GLU A 78 -3.87 -16.50 -14.26
CA GLU A 78 -3.10 -17.68 -14.69
C GLU A 78 -3.96 -18.95 -14.83
N LEU A 79 -5.10 -19.01 -14.11
CA LEU A 79 -5.97 -20.20 -14.06
C LEU A 79 -7.11 -20.16 -15.07
N VAL A 80 -7.55 -18.97 -15.47
CA VAL A 80 -8.73 -18.78 -16.32
C VAL A 80 -8.29 -18.38 -17.74
N PRO A 81 -8.72 -19.13 -18.78
CA PRO A 81 -8.34 -18.82 -20.16
C PRO A 81 -8.85 -17.44 -20.59
N ASN A 82 -8.04 -16.73 -21.38
CA ASN A 82 -8.34 -15.40 -21.95
C ASN A 82 -8.58 -14.27 -20.93
N MET A 83 -8.24 -14.46 -19.64
CA MET A 83 -8.52 -13.44 -18.62
C MET A 83 -7.61 -12.19 -18.73
N GLU A 84 -6.43 -12.29 -19.35
CA GLU A 84 -5.49 -11.17 -19.53
C GLU A 84 -6.04 -10.02 -20.39
N LYS A 85 -7.00 -10.32 -21.28
CA LYS A 85 -7.60 -9.33 -22.19
C LYS A 85 -8.61 -8.42 -21.48
N GLN A 86 -9.01 -8.77 -20.26
CA GLN A 86 -10.06 -8.07 -19.54
C GLN A 86 -9.49 -6.93 -18.70
N THR A 87 -10.05 -5.72 -18.87
CA THR A 87 -9.60 -4.52 -18.14
C THR A 87 -10.38 -4.28 -16.86
N SER A 88 -11.64 -4.74 -16.78
CA SER A 88 -12.47 -4.63 -15.57
C SER A 88 -12.33 -5.83 -14.64
N THR A 89 -12.22 -5.57 -13.34
CA THR A 89 -12.21 -6.64 -12.32
C THR A 89 -13.53 -7.38 -12.24
N THR A 90 -14.66 -6.73 -12.50
CA THR A 90 -15.98 -7.39 -12.46
C THR A 90 -16.08 -8.45 -13.55
N GLU A 91 -15.72 -8.09 -14.77
CA GLU A 91 -15.73 -8.98 -15.93
C GLU A 91 -14.75 -10.14 -15.75
N MET A 92 -13.57 -9.93 -15.13
CA MET A 92 -12.68 -11.03 -14.76
C MET A 92 -13.37 -12.02 -13.81
N LEU A 93 -14.07 -11.53 -12.79
CA LEU A 93 -14.75 -12.40 -11.83
C LEU A 93 -15.91 -13.17 -12.48
N ASP A 94 -16.67 -12.54 -13.39
CA ASP A 94 -17.76 -13.20 -14.12
C ASP A 94 -17.23 -14.32 -15.02
N LEU A 95 -16.15 -14.06 -15.78
CA LEU A 95 -15.48 -15.07 -16.60
C LEU A 95 -14.96 -16.26 -15.77
N ALA A 96 -14.43 -15.99 -14.57
CA ALA A 96 -13.98 -17.06 -13.68
C ALA A 96 -15.14 -17.96 -13.23
N VAL A 97 -16.28 -17.36 -12.88
CA VAL A 97 -17.48 -18.10 -12.48
C VAL A 97 -17.96 -19.01 -13.62
N ASP A 98 -18.00 -18.49 -14.85
CA ASP A 98 -18.45 -19.27 -16.00
C ASP A 98 -17.46 -20.39 -16.38
N HIS A 99 -16.15 -20.15 -16.25
CA HIS A 99 -15.14 -21.18 -16.42
C HIS A 99 -15.31 -22.33 -15.41
N ILE A 100 -15.58 -22.01 -14.13
CA ILE A 100 -15.84 -23.01 -13.09
C ILE A 100 -17.08 -23.84 -13.43
N LYS A 101 -18.20 -23.20 -13.82
CA LYS A 101 -19.43 -23.92 -14.22
C LYS A 101 -19.17 -24.88 -15.38
N ASN A 102 -18.40 -24.43 -16.39
CA ASN A 102 -18.06 -25.28 -17.52
C ASN A 102 -17.21 -26.48 -17.10
N LEU A 103 -16.18 -26.28 -16.26
CA LEU A 103 -15.36 -27.37 -15.72
C LEU A 103 -16.19 -28.37 -14.91
N GLN A 104 -17.11 -27.89 -14.07
CA GLN A 104 -18.02 -28.75 -13.31
C GLN A 104 -18.91 -29.59 -14.22
N ASN A 105 -19.44 -28.99 -15.29
CA ASN A 105 -20.25 -29.71 -16.27
C ASN A 105 -19.44 -30.77 -17.04
N GLN A 106 -18.22 -30.43 -17.47
CA GLN A 106 -17.30 -31.37 -18.11
C GLN A 106 -16.98 -32.55 -17.18
N PHE A 107 -16.65 -32.27 -15.92
CA PHE A 107 -16.39 -33.31 -14.92
C PHE A 107 -17.60 -34.23 -14.72
N LYS A 108 -18.81 -33.66 -14.58
CA LYS A 108 -20.04 -34.44 -14.46
C LYS A 108 -20.26 -35.34 -15.68
N ASN A 109 -20.13 -34.80 -16.89
CA ASN A 109 -20.29 -35.57 -18.12
C ASN A 109 -19.26 -36.70 -18.23
N LEU A 110 -17.98 -36.42 -17.93
CA LEU A 110 -16.92 -37.41 -17.93
C LEU A 110 -17.17 -38.50 -16.87
N SER A 111 -17.63 -38.12 -15.68
CA SER A 111 -17.99 -39.07 -14.62
C SER A 111 -19.15 -39.98 -15.03
N GLU A 112 -20.21 -39.42 -15.62
CA GLU A 112 -21.32 -40.21 -16.16
C GLU A 112 -20.88 -41.13 -17.29
N ARG A 113 -20.06 -40.64 -18.22
CA ARG A 113 -19.49 -41.46 -19.30
C ARG A 113 -18.61 -42.57 -18.76
N ARG A 114 -17.82 -42.29 -17.72
CA ARG A 114 -17.01 -43.27 -17.00
C ARG A 114 -17.89 -44.36 -16.40
N ALA A 115 -18.95 -43.99 -15.67
CA ALA A 115 -19.90 -44.94 -15.09
C ALA A 115 -20.65 -45.77 -16.13
N LYS A 116 -20.98 -45.17 -17.28
CA LYS A 116 -21.65 -45.85 -18.41
C LYS A 116 -20.68 -46.70 -19.25
N CYS A 117 -19.36 -46.49 -19.14
CA CYS A 117 -18.40 -47.27 -19.90
C CYS A 117 -18.20 -48.66 -19.28
N LYS A 118 -18.54 -49.69 -20.04
CA LYS A 118 -18.27 -51.09 -19.70
C LYS A 118 -16.77 -51.43 -19.73
N CYS A 119 -15.94 -50.51 -20.22
CA CYS A 119 -14.51 -50.70 -20.46
C CYS A 119 -13.61 -50.65 -19.21
N ILE A 120 -14.14 -50.23 -18.05
CA ILE A 120 -13.32 -49.90 -16.85
C ILE A 120 -13.14 -51.09 -15.90
N ASN A 121 -13.80 -52.22 -16.15
CA ASN A 121 -13.66 -53.41 -15.32
C ASN A 121 -12.28 -54.11 -15.43
N MET A 122 -11.32 -53.54 -16.16
CA MET A 122 -9.97 -54.11 -16.37
C MET A 122 -8.84 -53.38 -15.62
N GLN A 123 -9.14 -52.37 -14.79
CA GLN A 123 -8.15 -51.75 -13.90
C GLN A 123 -8.69 -51.71 -12.47
N LYS A 124 -8.56 -52.85 -11.77
CA LYS A 124 -8.69 -52.96 -10.31
C LYS A 124 -7.40 -52.42 -9.64
N PRO A 125 -7.45 -52.12 -8.32
CA PRO A 125 -6.71 -51.03 -7.69
C PRO A 125 -5.25 -51.39 -7.47
N GLU A 126 -4.34 -50.48 -7.84
CA GLU A 126 -3.01 -50.48 -7.25
C GLU A 126 -2.97 -49.54 -6.06
N THR A 127 -2.41 -50.10 -4.99
CA THR A 127 -2.37 -49.60 -3.63
C THR A 127 -1.35 -48.49 -3.45
N ASP A 128 -1.80 -47.29 -3.08
CA ASP A 128 -0.89 -46.28 -2.53
C ASP A 128 -0.71 -46.54 -1.02
N LYS A 129 0.17 -47.50 -0.71
CA LYS A 129 0.92 -47.45 0.56
C LYS A 129 2.13 -46.56 0.29
N ILE A 130 2.16 -45.38 0.90
CA ILE A 130 3.39 -44.59 1.01
C ILE A 130 3.71 -44.46 2.49
N ALA A 131 4.93 -44.90 2.80
CA ALA A 131 5.61 -44.87 4.09
C ALA A 131 6.05 -43.45 4.47
#